data_AF-A0A7E4WCK1-F1
#
_entry.id   AF-A0A7E4WCK1-F1
#
_cell.length_a   1.000
_cell.length_b   1.000
_cell.length_c   1.000
_cell.angle_alpha   90.00
_cell.angle_beta   90.00
_cell.angle_gamma   90.00
#
_symmetry.space_group_name_H-M   'P 1'
#
loop_
_entity.id
_entity.type
_entity.pdbx_description
1 polymer ?
#
loop_
_entity_poly.entity_id
_entity_poly.type
_entity_poly.pdbx_seq_one_letter_code
_entity_poly.pdbx_strand_id
1 'polypeptide(L)'
;MSFTKLCFVVLVSVWYLPWLIEGADDFYSAATLKKIAEIDDFINDTVDPCDNFERYACSRVKVGYFEQLTAETNALIKNRILSGKRENDTEAVKKLIDFYQQCTVAFAKRNESVQNMVDDLDDIYKNGTDTFQKFDATMVAKLSAYLGSHHDYAFMIGINYVPYNNSTRFPEREVFVLITEPELSQERDKYDPKNISSYADTIKKGLSDAYAILEPNKTEAEVNATVSELFDFEIKISQLFTFNVTDPEVTSNAPEITVGEATKQLPGIDWRTFVMLISNYSDFDLFNGTQLDDYPLKIVYPDLWKALPNVLENTPDALIRQYIRVRLVNAVSALSLKTDPESDCLSMVTDAFPIVHQYLYITERLPTVADRQKLKSSVSKLADNIIANVKSMMEKVLSGLFCQRDLAQ
;
A
#
# COMPACT_ATOMS: atom_id res chain seq x y z
N MET A 1 72.30 16.26 7.49
CA MET A 1 71.08 15.82 6.76
C MET A 1 71.54 15.34 5.39
N SER A 2 71.55 14.02 5.16
CA SER A 2 72.30 13.39 4.06
C SER A 2 71.50 13.37 2.76
N PHE A 3 72.17 13.74 1.66
CA PHE A 3 71.70 13.79 0.26
C PHE A 3 71.14 12.44 -0.28
N THR A 4 71.32 11.35 0.47
CA THR A 4 70.89 9.99 0.09
C THR A 4 69.40 9.73 0.26
N LYS A 5 68.65 10.55 1.02
CA LYS A 5 67.19 10.38 1.18
C LYS A 5 66.36 11.01 0.05
N LEU A 6 66.94 11.88 -0.77
CA LEU A 6 66.21 12.58 -1.83
C LEU A 6 66.09 11.77 -3.13
N CYS A 7 67.02 10.85 -3.42
CA CYS A 7 66.96 10.03 -4.64
C CYS A 7 65.99 8.83 -4.54
N PHE A 8 65.68 8.35 -3.34
CA PHE A 8 64.80 7.19 -3.17
C PHE A 8 63.31 7.56 -3.26
N VAL A 9 62.95 8.81 -2.96
CA VAL A 9 61.55 9.31 -3.06
C VAL A 9 61.17 9.65 -4.51
N VAL A 10 62.14 9.98 -5.37
CA VAL A 10 61.89 10.35 -6.78
C VAL A 10 61.83 9.12 -7.70
N LEU A 11 62.45 7.99 -7.34
CA LEU A 11 62.42 6.78 -8.18
C LEU A 11 61.23 5.86 -7.90
N VAL A 12 60.67 5.88 -6.68
CA VAL A 12 59.44 5.12 -6.36
C VAL A 12 58.19 5.81 -6.95
N SER A 13 58.20 7.13 -7.12
CA SER A 13 57.09 7.86 -7.75
C SER A 13 57.01 7.65 -9.26
N VAL A 14 58.13 7.56 -9.99
CA VAL A 14 58.10 7.44 -11.46
C VAL A 14 57.63 6.06 -11.96
N TRP A 15 57.77 5.00 -11.15
CA TRP A 15 57.34 3.65 -11.53
C TRP A 15 55.96 3.23 -11.00
N TYR A 16 55.46 3.87 -9.93
CA TYR A 16 54.10 3.62 -9.43
C TYR A 16 53.06 4.60 -9.98
N LEU A 17 53.47 5.75 -10.54
CA LEU A 17 52.51 6.69 -11.16
C LEU A 17 51.71 6.05 -12.31
N PRO A 18 52.26 5.25 -13.23
CA PRO A 18 51.47 4.63 -14.30
C PRO A 18 50.42 3.63 -13.79
N TRP A 19 50.72 2.91 -12.70
CA TRP A 19 49.79 1.96 -12.07
C TRP A 19 48.68 2.67 -11.26
N LEU A 20 48.97 3.88 -10.74
CA LEU A 20 47.97 4.78 -10.18
C LEU A 20 47.14 5.47 -11.28
N ILE A 21 47.70 5.72 -12.46
CA ILE A 21 47.03 6.40 -13.57
C ILE A 21 46.04 5.47 -14.31
N GLU A 22 46.38 4.20 -14.54
CA GLU A 22 45.44 3.26 -15.20
C GLU A 22 44.22 2.90 -14.34
N GLY A 23 44.28 3.10 -13.01
CA GLY A 23 43.13 3.03 -12.11
C GLY A 23 42.49 4.38 -11.77
N ALA A 24 43.13 5.51 -12.12
CA ALA A 24 42.63 6.86 -11.83
C ALA A 24 41.58 7.33 -12.83
N ASP A 25 41.61 6.85 -14.08
CA ASP A 25 40.64 7.27 -15.10
C ASP A 25 39.19 6.90 -14.73
N ASP A 26 38.97 5.79 -14.02
CA ASP A 26 37.66 5.42 -13.47
C ASP A 26 37.31 6.19 -12.18
N PHE A 27 38.31 6.53 -11.37
CA PHE A 27 38.13 7.24 -10.09
C PHE A 27 37.79 8.73 -10.28
N TYR A 28 38.28 9.35 -11.36
CA TYR A 28 37.97 10.73 -11.74
C TYR A 28 36.91 10.83 -12.84
N SER A 29 36.16 9.74 -13.09
CA SER A 29 35.04 9.83 -14.02
C SER A 29 34.08 10.94 -13.58
N ALA A 30 33.48 11.66 -14.54
CA ALA A 30 32.52 12.72 -14.24
C ALA A 30 31.35 12.20 -13.37
N ALA A 31 31.01 10.91 -13.51
CA ALA A 31 30.01 10.25 -12.68
C ALA A 31 30.49 10.09 -11.22
N THR A 32 31.75 9.70 -11.01
CA THR A 32 32.34 9.57 -9.67
C THR A 32 32.42 10.93 -8.98
N LEU A 33 32.92 11.96 -9.67
CA LEU A 33 33.00 13.33 -9.13
C LEU A 33 31.62 13.89 -8.80
N LYS A 34 30.62 13.64 -9.66
CA LYS A 34 29.23 14.01 -9.37
C LYS A 34 28.72 13.33 -8.10
N LYS A 35 29.00 12.04 -7.91
CA LYS A 35 28.58 11.31 -6.71
C LYS A 35 29.28 11.77 -5.44
N ILE A 36 30.56 12.13 -5.52
CA ILE A 36 31.28 12.72 -4.39
C ILE A 36 30.65 14.05 -4.00
N ALA A 37 30.34 14.92 -4.97
CA ALA A 37 29.65 16.18 -4.70
C ALA A 37 28.26 15.97 -4.08
N GLU A 38 27.48 15.01 -4.59
CA GLU A 38 26.19 14.64 -4.01
C GLU A 38 26.31 14.15 -2.55
N ILE A 39 27.37 13.39 -2.21
CA ILE A 39 27.62 12.93 -0.84
C ILE A 39 28.00 14.09 0.08
N ASP A 40 28.86 15.01 -0.41
CA ASP A 40 29.30 16.19 0.34
C ASP A 40 28.14 17.12 0.70
N ASP A 41 27.13 17.21 -0.17
CA ASP A 41 25.89 17.95 0.07
C ASP A 41 25.06 17.38 1.25
N PHE A 42 25.26 16.11 1.62
CA PHE A 42 24.56 15.48 2.75
C PHE A 42 25.33 15.58 4.07
N ILE A 43 26.67 15.55 3.99
CA ILE A 43 27.56 15.48 5.15
C ILE A 43 27.56 16.81 5.91
N ASN A 44 27.42 16.72 7.23
CA ASN A 44 27.69 17.79 8.17
C ASN A 44 28.96 17.50 8.97
N ASP A 45 30.06 18.02 8.45
CA ASP A 45 31.41 17.95 9.02
C ASP A 45 31.57 18.62 10.40
N THR A 46 30.54 19.33 10.88
CA THR A 46 30.51 19.92 12.23
C THR A 46 30.02 18.96 13.32
N VAL A 47 29.50 17.79 12.94
CA VAL A 47 29.03 16.74 13.86
C VAL A 47 30.06 15.62 13.90
N ASP A 48 30.45 15.17 15.10
CA ASP A 48 31.32 13.99 15.21
C ASP A 48 30.54 12.72 14.80
N PRO A 49 30.99 11.97 13.78
CA PRO A 49 30.34 10.71 13.39
C PRO A 49 30.34 9.66 14.51
N CYS A 50 31.25 9.73 15.48
CA CYS A 50 31.29 8.83 16.63
C CYS A 50 30.20 9.14 17.66
N ASP A 51 29.75 10.40 17.72
CA ASP A 51 28.71 10.85 18.64
C ASP A 51 27.31 10.70 18.01
N ASN A 52 27.15 11.10 16.75
CA ASN A 52 25.88 10.97 16.03
C ASN A 52 26.09 10.87 14.51
N PHE A 53 26.29 9.64 14.03
CA PHE A 53 26.50 9.36 12.61
C PHE A 53 25.35 9.81 11.71
N GLU A 54 24.10 9.73 12.18
CA GLU A 54 22.93 10.17 11.41
C GLU A 54 22.97 11.67 11.14
N ARG A 55 23.25 12.49 12.16
CA ARG A 55 23.40 13.94 11.98
C ARG A 55 24.64 14.28 11.16
N TYR A 56 25.73 13.55 11.32
CA TYR A 56 26.90 13.71 10.47
C TYR A 56 26.59 13.40 9.00
N ALA A 57 25.87 12.31 8.71
CA ALA A 57 25.66 11.86 7.34
C ALA A 57 24.45 12.52 6.65
N CYS A 58 23.43 12.96 7.40
CA CYS A 58 22.12 13.30 6.85
C CYS A 58 21.60 14.69 7.22
N SER A 59 22.25 15.47 8.10
CA SER A 59 21.61 16.70 8.61
C SER A 59 21.47 17.83 7.58
N ARG A 60 22.07 17.71 6.39
CA ARG A 60 21.92 18.69 5.29
C ARG A 60 20.92 18.26 4.22
N VAL A 61 20.28 17.10 4.37
CA VAL A 61 19.26 16.60 3.45
C VAL A 61 18.01 17.51 3.55
N LYS A 62 17.73 18.27 2.49
CA LYS A 62 16.63 19.27 2.46
C LYS A 62 15.26 18.67 2.14
N VAL A 63 15.25 17.55 1.42
CA VAL A 63 14.08 16.77 1.01
C VAL A 63 14.50 15.33 1.16
N GLY A 64 13.62 14.45 1.64
CA GLY A 64 13.96 13.04 1.74
C GLY A 64 14.41 12.49 0.38
N TYR A 65 15.53 11.77 0.38
CA TYR A 65 16.18 11.28 -0.83
C TYR A 65 15.25 10.38 -1.66
N PHE A 66 14.40 9.60 -0.98
CA PHE A 66 13.43 8.73 -1.63
C PHE A 66 12.31 9.52 -2.33
N GLU A 67 11.88 10.63 -1.76
CA GLU A 67 10.90 11.53 -2.35
C GLU A 67 11.45 12.17 -3.64
N GLN A 68 12.73 12.56 -3.64
CA GLN A 68 13.40 13.04 -4.85
C GLN A 68 13.45 11.94 -5.92
N LEU A 69 13.89 10.72 -5.58
CA LEU A 69 13.93 9.61 -6.54
C LEU A 69 12.55 9.25 -7.09
N THR A 70 11.53 9.33 -6.23
CA THR A 70 10.13 9.12 -6.61
C THR A 70 9.67 10.21 -7.57
N ALA A 71 9.97 11.48 -7.28
CA ALA A 71 9.64 12.60 -8.16
C ALA A 71 10.35 12.52 -9.52
N GLU A 72 11.63 12.15 -9.55
CA GLU A 72 12.38 11.95 -10.80
C GLU A 72 11.82 10.79 -11.63
N THR A 73 11.48 9.67 -10.96
CA THR A 73 10.83 8.51 -11.58
C THR A 73 9.48 8.90 -12.18
N ASN A 74 8.64 9.56 -11.39
CA ASN A 74 7.32 10.02 -11.80
C ASN A 74 7.40 11.02 -12.96
N ALA A 75 8.36 11.95 -12.94
CA ALA A 75 8.56 12.89 -14.04
C ALA A 75 8.93 12.17 -15.35
N LEU A 76 9.81 11.16 -15.30
CA LEU A 76 10.18 10.37 -16.47
C LEU A 76 8.97 9.62 -17.05
N ILE A 77 8.19 8.96 -16.20
CA ILE A 77 7.00 8.22 -16.61
C ILE A 77 5.92 9.16 -17.14
N LYS A 78 5.66 10.27 -16.45
CA LYS A 78 4.70 11.28 -16.89
C LYS A 78 5.04 11.80 -18.28
N ASN A 79 6.29 12.21 -18.51
CA ASN A 79 6.75 12.65 -19.83
C ASN A 79 6.54 11.55 -20.89
N ARG A 80 6.79 10.29 -20.51
CA ARG A 80 6.55 9.17 -21.39
C ARG A 80 5.07 9.01 -21.73
N ILE A 81 4.16 9.08 -20.76
CA ILE A 81 2.71 8.99 -20.99
C ILE A 81 2.22 10.15 -21.86
N LEU A 82 2.67 11.37 -21.57
CA LEU A 82 2.30 12.59 -22.30
C LEU A 82 2.79 12.60 -23.75
N SER A 83 3.87 11.86 -24.07
CA SER A 83 4.31 11.67 -25.47
C SER A 83 3.35 10.83 -26.32
N GLY A 84 2.33 10.23 -25.70
CA GLY A 84 1.32 9.43 -26.39
C GLY A 84 1.78 8.00 -26.71
N LYS A 85 0.92 7.28 -27.42
CA LYS A 85 1.18 5.90 -27.85
C LYS A 85 2.18 5.88 -29.00
N ARG A 86 3.18 4.98 -28.91
CA ARG A 86 4.12 4.67 -29.98
C ARG A 86 3.67 3.41 -30.72
N GLU A 87 4.12 3.25 -31.97
CA GLU A 87 3.79 2.07 -32.78
C GLU A 87 4.29 0.77 -32.15
N ASN A 88 5.48 0.81 -31.54
CA ASN A 88 6.13 -0.33 -30.90
C ASN A 88 5.73 -0.54 -29.43
N ASP A 89 4.75 0.20 -28.91
CA ASP A 89 4.24 -0.02 -27.57
C ASP A 89 3.48 -1.34 -27.46
N THR A 90 3.67 -2.03 -26.34
CA THR A 90 2.83 -3.17 -25.99
C THR A 90 1.41 -2.70 -25.74
N GLU A 91 0.42 -3.58 -25.93
CA GLU A 91 -0.98 -3.26 -25.62
C GLU A 91 -1.18 -2.85 -24.16
N ALA A 92 -0.39 -3.40 -23.24
CA ALA A 92 -0.41 -3.00 -21.84
C ALA A 92 0.01 -1.54 -21.63
N VAL A 93 1.06 -1.07 -22.31
CA VAL A 93 1.49 0.34 -22.28
C VAL A 93 0.42 1.24 -22.89
N LYS A 94 -0.18 0.84 -24.01
CA LYS A 94 -1.26 1.62 -24.64
C LYS A 94 -2.47 1.78 -23.70
N LYS A 95 -2.87 0.70 -23.01
CA LYS A 95 -3.94 0.74 -22.00
C LYS A 95 -3.61 1.64 -20.81
N LEU A 96 -2.37 1.61 -20.32
CA LEU A 96 -1.93 2.52 -19.26
C LEU A 96 -2.03 3.99 -19.68
N ILE A 97 -1.62 4.32 -20.91
CA ILE A 97 -1.73 5.68 -21.46
C ILE A 97 -3.20 6.09 -21.61
N ASP A 98 -4.05 5.20 -22.13
CA ASP A 98 -5.50 5.45 -22.22
C ASP A 98 -6.13 5.69 -20.85
N PHE A 99 -5.75 4.89 -19.85
CA PHE A 99 -6.21 5.05 -18.49
C PHE A 99 -5.84 6.41 -17.90
N TYR A 100 -4.58 6.85 -18.06
CA TYR A 100 -4.14 8.18 -17.61
C TYR A 100 -4.96 9.31 -18.27
N GLN A 101 -5.17 9.22 -19.59
CA GLN A 101 -5.94 10.22 -20.32
C GLN A 101 -7.41 10.24 -19.89
N GLN A 102 -8.02 9.07 -19.68
CA GLN A 102 -9.39 8.98 -19.17
C GLN A 102 -9.49 9.49 -17.73
N CYS A 103 -8.51 9.20 -16.89
CA CYS A 103 -8.45 9.71 -15.52
C CYS A 103 -8.46 11.24 -15.50
N THR A 104 -7.63 11.90 -16.31
CA THR A 104 -7.57 13.38 -16.33
C THR A 104 -8.90 14.00 -16.81
N VAL A 105 -9.59 13.35 -17.76
CA VAL A 105 -10.95 13.75 -18.19
C VAL A 105 -11.99 13.50 -17.10
N ALA A 106 -11.95 12.35 -16.44
CA ALA A 106 -12.87 12.00 -15.35
C ALA A 106 -12.71 12.95 -14.16
N PHE A 107 -11.49 13.36 -13.85
CA PHE A 107 -11.21 14.33 -12.80
C PHE A 107 -11.91 15.69 -13.05
N ALA A 108 -11.96 16.13 -14.32
CA ALA A 108 -12.69 17.33 -14.71
C ALA A 108 -14.21 17.20 -14.49
N LYS A 109 -14.73 15.97 -14.49
CA LYS A 109 -16.15 15.61 -14.27
C LYS A 109 -16.39 14.88 -12.94
N ARG A 110 -15.51 15.07 -11.95
CA ARG A 110 -15.51 14.25 -10.72
C ARG A 110 -16.85 14.24 -9.99
N ASN A 111 -17.53 15.38 -9.88
CA ASN A 111 -18.81 15.46 -9.17
C ASN A 111 -19.90 14.62 -9.87
N GLU A 112 -19.89 14.57 -11.21
CA GLU A 112 -20.78 13.71 -12.00
C GLU A 112 -20.44 12.23 -11.78
N SER A 113 -19.15 11.88 -11.76
CA SER A 113 -18.70 10.50 -11.54
C SER A 113 -19.05 9.99 -10.14
N VAL A 114 -18.84 10.83 -9.12
CA VAL A 114 -19.22 10.56 -7.73
C VAL A 114 -20.74 10.40 -7.63
N GLN A 115 -21.52 11.28 -8.28
CA GLN A 115 -22.98 11.16 -8.25
C GLN A 115 -23.46 9.86 -8.90
N ASN A 116 -22.89 9.46 -10.04
CA ASN A 116 -23.25 8.19 -10.69
C ASN A 116 -22.99 6.98 -9.78
N MET A 117 -21.86 6.96 -9.06
CA MET A 117 -21.57 5.88 -8.10
C MET A 117 -22.55 5.87 -6.92
N VAL A 118 -23.01 7.04 -6.47
CA VAL A 118 -24.02 7.18 -5.42
C VAL A 118 -25.39 6.73 -5.93
N ASP A 119 -25.72 7.04 -7.18
CA ASP A 119 -26.95 6.61 -7.83
C ASP A 119 -26.97 5.08 -8.02
N ASP A 120 -25.84 4.47 -8.39
CA ASP A 120 -25.70 3.00 -8.45
C ASP A 120 -25.92 2.36 -7.08
N LEU A 121 -25.37 2.93 -6.01
CA LEU A 121 -25.65 2.50 -4.63
C LEU A 121 -27.13 2.64 -4.28
N ASP A 122 -27.76 3.76 -4.64
CA ASP A 122 -29.18 4.01 -4.43
C ASP A 122 -30.07 3.02 -5.19
N ASP A 123 -29.64 2.57 -6.36
CA ASP A 123 -30.32 1.54 -7.13
C ASP A 123 -30.18 0.16 -6.49
N ILE A 124 -29.05 -0.17 -5.85
CA ILE A 124 -28.92 -1.38 -5.02
C ILE A 124 -29.90 -1.32 -3.83
N TYR A 125 -30.09 -0.14 -3.23
CA TYR A 125 -31.08 0.05 -2.16
C TYR A 125 -32.53 -0.08 -2.66
N LYS A 126 -32.84 0.38 -3.88
CA LYS A 126 -34.21 0.41 -4.45
C LYS A 126 -34.63 -0.88 -5.14
N ASN A 127 -33.73 -1.53 -5.88
CA ASN A 127 -34.02 -2.71 -6.72
C ASN A 127 -33.96 -4.04 -5.96
N GLY A 128 -33.68 -4.01 -4.66
CA GLY A 128 -34.02 -5.12 -3.78
C GLY A 128 -35.52 -5.41 -3.85
N THR A 129 -35.89 -6.57 -4.36
CA THR A 129 -37.29 -7.01 -4.48
C THR A 129 -38.02 -7.11 -3.12
N ASP A 130 -37.28 -7.02 -2.01
CA ASP A 130 -37.80 -6.66 -0.71
C ASP A 130 -37.34 -5.24 -0.41
N THR A 131 -38.28 -4.35 -0.08
CA THR A 131 -37.96 -3.03 0.48
C THR A 131 -36.99 -3.23 1.63
N PHE A 132 -35.70 -2.97 1.40
CA PHE A 132 -34.66 -3.05 2.41
C PHE A 132 -34.92 -1.94 3.42
N GLN A 133 -35.87 -2.14 4.33
CA GLN A 133 -36.22 -1.14 5.34
C GLN A 133 -35.19 -1.15 6.47
N LYS A 134 -34.64 -2.33 6.81
CA LYS A 134 -33.66 -2.53 7.88
C LYS A 134 -32.31 -2.99 7.35
N PHE A 135 -31.23 -2.47 7.92
CA PHE A 135 -29.87 -2.95 7.68
C PHE A 135 -29.66 -4.27 8.45
N ASP A 136 -29.67 -5.39 7.72
CA ASP A 136 -29.50 -6.74 8.28
C ASP A 136 -28.21 -7.41 7.80
N ALA A 137 -27.96 -8.63 8.28
CA ALA A 137 -26.79 -9.43 7.94
C ALA A 137 -26.63 -9.68 6.42
N THR A 138 -27.74 -9.79 5.70
CA THR A 138 -27.76 -10.01 4.25
C THR A 138 -27.37 -8.73 3.52
N MET A 139 -27.83 -7.57 4.00
CA MET A 139 -27.51 -6.28 3.42
C MET A 139 -26.04 -5.94 3.58
N VAL A 140 -25.47 -6.17 4.77
CA VAL A 140 -24.03 -6.02 5.02
C VAL A 140 -23.26 -6.87 4.03
N ALA A 141 -23.58 -8.17 3.92
CA ALA A 141 -22.93 -9.08 2.98
C ALA A 141 -22.98 -8.59 1.53
N LYS A 142 -24.16 -8.19 1.04
CA LYS A 142 -24.34 -7.72 -0.34
C LYS A 142 -23.54 -6.46 -0.64
N LEU A 143 -23.64 -5.45 0.23
CA LEU A 143 -22.95 -4.17 0.04
C LEU A 143 -21.44 -4.32 0.16
N SER A 144 -20.96 -5.05 1.17
CA SER A 144 -19.53 -5.31 1.34
C SER A 144 -18.95 -6.06 0.15
N ALA A 145 -19.65 -7.08 -0.35
CA ALA A 145 -19.21 -7.82 -1.54
C ALA A 145 -19.22 -6.94 -2.80
N TYR A 146 -20.28 -6.15 -3.00
CA TYR A 146 -20.39 -5.24 -4.15
C TYR A 146 -19.29 -4.18 -4.14
N LEU A 147 -19.15 -3.45 -3.03
CA LEU A 147 -18.17 -2.37 -2.87
C LEU A 147 -16.74 -2.89 -2.92
N GLY A 148 -16.45 -4.01 -2.23
CA GLY A 148 -15.13 -4.62 -2.26
C GLY A 148 -14.73 -5.12 -3.65
N SER A 149 -15.68 -5.69 -4.41
CA SER A 149 -15.34 -6.31 -5.70
C SER A 149 -15.41 -5.34 -6.89
N HIS A 150 -16.32 -4.36 -6.90
CA HIS A 150 -16.48 -3.41 -8.02
C HIS A 150 -15.70 -2.12 -7.82
N HIS A 151 -15.49 -1.70 -6.57
CA HIS A 151 -14.94 -0.40 -6.25
C HIS A 151 -13.65 -0.48 -5.44
N ASP A 152 -13.12 -1.68 -5.20
CA ASP A 152 -11.94 -1.93 -4.36
C ASP A 152 -12.05 -1.23 -3.00
N TYR A 153 -13.27 -1.24 -2.44
CA TYR A 153 -13.59 -0.51 -1.23
C TYR A 153 -14.06 -1.45 -0.12
N ALA A 154 -13.24 -1.58 0.93
CA ALA A 154 -13.49 -2.44 2.09
C ALA A 154 -14.56 -1.87 3.03
N PHE A 155 -15.82 -1.87 2.59
CA PHE A 155 -16.96 -1.43 3.39
C PHE A 155 -17.39 -2.51 4.39
N MET A 156 -17.33 -2.21 5.69
CA MET A 156 -17.66 -3.10 6.84
C MET A 156 -16.87 -4.41 6.93
N ILE A 157 -16.50 -5.03 5.81
CA ILE A 157 -15.73 -6.25 5.69
C ILE A 157 -14.61 -5.98 4.69
N GLY A 158 -13.36 -6.00 5.17
CA GLY A 158 -12.20 -5.99 4.28
C GLY A 158 -11.95 -7.36 3.70
N ILE A 159 -11.57 -7.41 2.42
CA ILE A 159 -11.31 -8.64 1.69
C ILE A 159 -9.90 -8.56 1.14
N ASN A 160 -9.10 -9.58 1.43
CA ASN A 160 -7.79 -9.75 0.86
C ASN A 160 -7.62 -11.20 0.37
N TYR A 161 -6.78 -11.41 -0.63
CA TYR A 161 -6.40 -12.74 -1.10
C TYR A 161 -4.95 -12.99 -0.71
N VAL A 162 -4.71 -13.97 0.16
CA VAL A 162 -3.36 -14.28 0.62
C VAL A 162 -2.92 -15.64 0.09
N PRO A 163 -1.76 -15.71 -0.60
CA PRO A 163 -1.15 -16.99 -0.89
C PRO A 163 -0.66 -17.58 0.45
N TYR A 164 -1.13 -18.77 0.82
CA TYR A 164 -0.78 -19.33 2.13
C TYR A 164 -0.26 -20.75 2.00
N ASN A 165 1.05 -20.88 2.11
CA ASN A 165 1.79 -22.13 1.94
C ASN A 165 1.90 -22.99 3.22
N ASN A 166 1.36 -22.53 4.36
CA ASN A 166 1.57 -23.15 5.66
C ASN A 166 0.25 -23.49 6.41
N SER A 167 -0.88 -23.60 5.71
CA SER A 167 -2.11 -24.04 6.38
C SER A 167 -1.94 -25.50 6.80
N THR A 168 -2.13 -25.75 8.10
CA THR A 168 -2.14 -27.12 8.63
C THR A 168 -3.49 -27.80 8.43
N ARG A 169 -4.56 -27.02 8.26
CA ARG A 169 -5.95 -27.50 8.13
C ARG A 169 -6.35 -27.74 6.67
N PHE A 170 -5.83 -26.94 5.73
CA PHE A 170 -6.12 -26.99 4.30
C PHE A 170 -4.81 -26.89 3.47
N PRO A 171 -3.91 -27.88 3.57
CA PRO A 171 -2.57 -27.84 2.96
C PRO A 171 -2.59 -27.83 1.43
N GLU A 172 -3.69 -28.23 0.79
CA GLU A 172 -3.88 -28.24 -0.65
C GLU A 172 -4.27 -26.88 -1.24
N ARG A 173 -4.55 -25.88 -0.40
CA ARG A 173 -5.02 -24.57 -0.85
C ARG A 173 -3.86 -23.60 -1.05
N GLU A 174 -3.78 -23.04 -2.25
CA GLU A 174 -2.77 -22.03 -2.59
C GLU A 174 -3.16 -20.63 -2.13
N VAL A 175 -4.46 -20.31 -2.10
CA VAL A 175 -5.01 -18.97 -1.80
C VAL A 175 -6.17 -19.08 -0.82
N PHE A 176 -6.22 -18.16 0.14
CA PHE A 176 -7.33 -18.00 1.08
C PHE A 176 -7.99 -16.63 0.90
N VAL A 177 -9.30 -16.58 1.16
CA VAL A 177 -10.00 -15.32 1.40
C VAL A 177 -9.72 -14.90 2.84
N LEU A 178 -8.99 -13.81 2.99
CA LEU A 178 -8.70 -13.16 4.26
C LEU A 178 -9.76 -12.08 4.51
N ILE A 179 -10.48 -12.23 5.61
CA ILE A 179 -11.47 -11.29 6.11
C ILE A 179 -10.80 -10.38 7.12
N THR A 180 -10.70 -9.09 6.81
CA THR A 180 -10.05 -8.05 7.64
C THR A 180 -11.05 -7.00 8.09
N GLU A 181 -10.62 -6.13 8.99
CA GLU A 181 -11.37 -4.92 9.35
C GLU A 181 -11.82 -4.11 8.14
N PRO A 182 -12.92 -3.33 8.27
CA PRO A 182 -13.22 -2.31 7.30
C PRO A 182 -12.21 -1.18 7.31
N GLU A 183 -12.13 -0.50 6.17
CA GLU A 183 -11.40 0.76 6.07
C GLU A 183 -12.10 1.87 6.85
N LEU A 184 -11.33 2.59 7.66
CA LEU A 184 -11.74 3.83 8.31
C LEU A 184 -11.39 5.06 7.44
N SER A 185 -11.97 6.21 7.75
CA SER A 185 -11.73 7.49 7.07
C SER A 185 -10.29 7.97 7.26
N GLN A 186 -9.61 7.43 8.26
CA GLN A 186 -8.22 7.66 8.59
C GLN A 186 -7.57 6.34 9.04
N GLU A 187 -6.24 6.34 9.15
CA GLU A 187 -5.51 5.21 9.74
C GLU A 187 -5.98 4.90 11.16
N ARG A 188 -5.93 3.63 11.51
CA ARG A 188 -6.45 3.08 12.76
C ARG A 188 -5.87 3.76 14.01
N ASP A 189 -4.58 4.04 14.04
CA ASP A 189 -3.89 4.67 15.17
C ASP A 189 -4.48 6.04 15.53
N LYS A 190 -5.07 6.75 14.57
CA LYS A 190 -5.75 8.04 14.77
C LYS A 190 -7.06 7.91 15.55
N TYR A 191 -7.63 6.70 15.64
CA TYR A 191 -8.82 6.38 16.43
C TYR A 191 -8.51 5.84 17.81
N ASP A 192 -7.23 5.62 18.16
CA ASP A 192 -6.85 5.25 19.52
C ASP A 192 -7.38 6.32 20.50
N PRO A 193 -7.99 5.93 21.63
CA PRO A 193 -8.48 6.89 22.62
C PRO A 193 -7.47 7.95 23.08
N LYS A 194 -6.17 7.67 22.98
CA LYS A 194 -5.07 8.62 23.29
C LYS A 194 -4.85 9.66 22.20
N ASN A 195 -5.18 9.33 20.95
CA ASN A 195 -4.89 10.14 19.77
C ASN A 195 -6.12 10.84 19.22
N ILE A 196 -7.32 10.30 19.45
CA ILE A 196 -8.53 10.75 18.76
C ILE A 196 -8.84 12.24 18.95
N SER A 197 -8.54 12.83 20.10
CA SER A 197 -8.73 14.26 20.33
C SER A 197 -7.90 15.14 19.38
N SER A 198 -6.73 14.65 18.95
CA SER A 198 -5.83 15.36 18.04
C SER A 198 -6.25 15.23 16.57
N TYR A 199 -7.02 14.20 16.22
CA TYR A 199 -7.41 13.89 14.84
C TYR A 199 -8.90 14.07 14.55
N ALA A 200 -9.73 14.30 15.58
CA ALA A 200 -11.17 14.45 15.44
C ALA A 200 -11.56 15.50 14.38
N ASP A 201 -10.90 16.66 14.39
CA ASP A 201 -11.19 17.74 13.43
C ASP A 201 -10.81 17.33 12.00
N THR A 202 -9.71 16.60 11.81
CA THR A 202 -9.30 16.08 10.50
C THR A 202 -10.29 15.05 9.97
N ILE A 203 -10.73 14.12 10.83
CA ILE A 203 -11.73 13.10 10.44
C ILE A 203 -13.06 13.76 10.09
N LYS A 204 -13.56 14.65 10.96
CA LYS A 204 -14.80 15.40 10.73
C LYS A 204 -14.73 16.25 9.48
N LYS A 205 -13.58 16.86 9.18
CA LYS A 205 -13.39 17.61 7.95
C LYS A 205 -13.54 16.71 6.72
N GLY A 206 -12.89 15.54 6.69
CA GLY A 206 -13.03 14.59 5.58
C GLY A 206 -14.49 14.14 5.37
N LEU A 207 -15.18 13.80 6.47
CA LEU A 207 -16.61 13.44 6.43
C LEU A 207 -17.49 14.60 5.96
N SER A 208 -17.20 15.83 6.40
CA SER A 208 -17.93 17.04 6.03
C SER A 208 -17.75 17.38 4.55
N ASP A 209 -16.52 17.33 4.04
CA ASP A 209 -16.22 17.62 2.63
C ASP A 209 -16.96 16.61 1.73
N ALA A 210 -16.95 15.32 2.09
CA ALA A 210 -17.70 14.29 1.38
C ALA A 210 -19.23 14.44 1.49
N TYR A 211 -19.76 14.77 2.66
CA TYR A 211 -21.20 15.00 2.84
C TYR A 211 -21.70 16.22 2.08
N ALA A 212 -20.92 17.30 2.00
CA ALA A 212 -21.27 18.49 1.24
C ALA A 212 -21.36 18.25 -0.27
N ILE A 213 -20.62 17.25 -0.81
CA ILE A 213 -20.75 16.82 -2.20
C ILE A 213 -22.09 16.12 -2.41
N LEU A 214 -22.52 15.27 -1.47
CA LEU A 214 -23.77 14.52 -1.55
C LEU A 214 -25.01 15.39 -1.36
N GLU A 215 -24.91 16.39 -0.47
CA GLU A 215 -26.04 17.20 -0.02
C GLU A 215 -25.72 18.70 -0.14
N PRO A 216 -25.45 19.22 -1.37
CA PRO A 216 -24.91 20.57 -1.58
C PRO A 216 -25.86 21.71 -1.16
N ASN A 217 -27.13 21.39 -0.92
CA ASN A 217 -28.15 22.36 -0.50
C ASN A 217 -28.30 22.47 1.02
N LYS A 218 -27.56 21.68 1.79
CA LYS A 218 -27.61 21.71 3.26
C LYS A 218 -26.84 22.91 3.81
N THR A 219 -27.36 23.49 4.88
CA THR A 219 -26.65 24.53 5.62
C THR A 219 -25.46 23.94 6.38
N GLU A 220 -24.46 24.76 6.68
CA GLU A 220 -23.30 24.34 7.47
C GLU A 220 -23.69 23.72 8.82
N ALA A 221 -24.74 24.26 9.46
CA ALA A 221 -25.26 23.72 10.72
C ALA A 221 -25.85 22.31 10.57
N GLU A 222 -26.60 22.04 9.49
CA GLU A 222 -27.13 20.70 9.19
C GLU A 222 -26.02 19.71 8.83
N VAL A 223 -25.01 20.15 8.07
CA VAL A 223 -23.81 19.37 7.75
C VAL A 223 -23.09 18.98 9.04
N ASN A 224 -22.77 19.95 9.90
CA ASN A 224 -22.04 19.71 11.15
C ASN A 224 -22.79 18.78 12.11
N ALA A 225 -24.13 18.89 12.17
CA ALA A 225 -24.95 17.98 12.97
C ALA A 225 -24.85 16.53 12.45
N THR A 226 -25.05 16.34 11.15
CA THR A 226 -24.97 15.00 10.51
C THR A 226 -23.56 14.41 10.62
N VAL A 227 -22.53 15.21 10.34
CA VAL A 227 -21.12 14.79 10.43
C VAL A 227 -20.74 14.39 11.84
N SER A 228 -21.30 15.02 12.87
CA SER A 228 -21.06 14.62 14.25
C SER A 228 -21.63 13.23 14.54
N GLU A 229 -22.83 12.92 14.05
CA GLU A 229 -23.41 11.57 14.17
C GLU A 229 -22.61 10.52 13.40
N LEU A 230 -22.16 10.84 12.19
CA LEU A 230 -21.31 9.98 11.37
C LEU A 230 -19.97 9.69 12.04
N PHE A 231 -19.34 10.72 12.60
CA PHE A 231 -18.09 10.60 13.35
C PHE A 231 -18.29 9.68 14.56
N ASP A 232 -19.33 9.90 15.37
CA ASP A 232 -19.60 9.06 16.55
C ASP A 232 -19.89 7.60 16.16
N PHE A 233 -20.57 7.38 15.03
CA PHE A 233 -20.76 6.03 14.50
C PHE A 233 -19.44 5.39 14.08
N GLU A 234 -18.57 6.12 13.38
CA GLU A 234 -17.26 5.63 12.97
C GLU A 234 -16.36 5.30 14.17
N ILE A 235 -16.43 6.07 15.25
CA ILE A 235 -15.76 5.76 16.52
C ILE A 235 -16.27 4.46 17.13
N LYS A 236 -17.58 4.18 17.08
CA LYS A 236 -18.13 2.91 17.59
C LYS A 236 -17.61 1.72 16.79
N ILE A 237 -17.51 1.86 15.46
CA ILE A 237 -16.91 0.84 14.61
C ILE A 237 -15.42 0.70 14.92
N SER A 238 -14.69 1.81 15.10
CA SER A 238 -13.25 1.77 15.37
C SER A 238 -12.90 1.12 16.71
N GLN A 239 -13.77 1.23 17.70
CA GLN A 239 -13.61 0.60 19.00
C GLN A 239 -13.79 -0.92 18.97
N LEU A 240 -14.29 -1.50 17.87
CA LEU A 240 -14.33 -2.95 17.69
C LEU A 240 -12.94 -3.53 17.38
N PHE A 241 -11.95 -2.68 17.05
CA PHE A 241 -10.59 -3.09 16.72
C PHE A 241 -9.68 -3.21 17.94
N THR A 242 -8.75 -4.18 17.90
CA THR A 242 -7.74 -4.38 18.96
C THR A 242 -6.42 -3.63 18.67
N PHE A 243 -6.26 -2.36 19.08
CA PHE A 243 -5.14 -1.46 18.68
C PHE A 243 -3.70 -1.95 18.95
N ASN A 244 -3.51 -3.06 19.65
CA ASN A 244 -2.20 -3.49 20.18
C ASN A 244 -1.50 -4.59 19.38
N VAL A 245 -1.94 -4.94 18.17
CA VAL A 245 -1.32 -6.04 17.43
C VAL A 245 -0.73 -5.55 16.12
N THR A 246 0.54 -5.86 15.89
CA THR A 246 1.23 -5.64 14.62
C THR A 246 0.65 -6.58 13.57
N ASP A 247 0.15 -6.00 12.48
CA ASP A 247 -0.61 -6.69 11.42
C ASP A 247 -0.06 -8.06 10.96
N PRO A 248 1.27 -8.24 10.74
CA PRO A 248 1.78 -9.48 10.15
C PRO A 248 1.54 -10.72 11.01
N GLU A 249 1.63 -10.59 12.34
CA GLU A 249 1.40 -11.71 13.26
C GLU A 249 -0.09 -12.05 13.37
N VAL A 250 -0.97 -11.04 13.32
CA VAL A 250 -2.43 -11.25 13.36
C VAL A 250 -2.86 -12.04 12.13
N THR A 251 -2.47 -11.60 10.95
CA THR A 251 -2.85 -12.25 9.69
C THR A 251 -2.31 -13.68 9.62
N SER A 252 -1.07 -13.90 10.09
CA SER A 252 -0.45 -15.22 10.07
C SER A 252 -1.12 -16.20 11.02
N ASN A 253 -1.58 -15.72 12.18
CA ASN A 253 -2.21 -16.53 13.23
C ASN A 253 -3.75 -16.48 13.22
N ALA A 254 -4.36 -15.81 12.23
CA ALA A 254 -5.80 -15.70 12.13
C ALA A 254 -6.45 -17.10 12.02
N PRO A 255 -7.54 -17.38 12.77
CA PRO A 255 -8.20 -18.67 12.72
C PRO A 255 -8.71 -18.98 11.31
N GLU A 256 -8.47 -20.22 10.89
CA GLU A 256 -9.00 -20.79 9.66
C GLU A 256 -10.33 -21.47 9.98
N ILE A 257 -11.43 -20.92 9.48
CA ILE A 257 -12.77 -21.50 9.63
C ILE A 257 -13.46 -21.61 8.28
N THR A 258 -14.34 -22.59 8.12
CA THR A 258 -15.14 -22.73 6.89
C THR A 258 -16.26 -21.69 6.85
N VAL A 259 -16.84 -21.44 5.67
CA VAL A 259 -18.05 -20.59 5.53
C VAL A 259 -19.17 -21.10 6.43
N GLY A 260 -19.40 -22.42 6.49
CA GLY A 260 -20.42 -23.02 7.34
C GLY A 260 -20.14 -22.84 8.84
N GLU A 261 -18.87 -22.81 9.25
CA GLU A 261 -18.47 -22.46 10.61
C GLU A 261 -18.66 -20.97 10.89
N ALA A 262 -18.29 -20.09 9.95
CA ALA A 262 -18.48 -18.64 10.07
C ALA A 262 -19.97 -18.28 10.24
N THR A 263 -20.86 -18.87 9.44
CA THR A 263 -22.32 -18.69 9.57
C THR A 263 -22.84 -19.08 10.96
N LYS A 264 -22.25 -20.09 11.61
CA LYS A 264 -22.65 -20.53 12.96
C LYS A 264 -22.05 -19.67 14.06
N GLN A 265 -20.78 -19.27 13.91
CA GLN A 265 -20.01 -18.61 14.97
C GLN A 265 -20.13 -17.08 14.94
N LEU A 266 -20.48 -16.50 13.78
CA LEU A 266 -20.50 -15.06 13.50
C LEU A 266 -21.84 -14.65 12.83
N PRO A 267 -22.99 -14.74 13.54
CA PRO A 267 -24.33 -14.76 12.94
C PRO A 267 -24.84 -13.43 12.35
N GLY A 268 -24.08 -12.34 12.38
CA GLY A 268 -24.55 -11.04 11.85
C GLY A 268 -24.01 -10.65 10.48
N ILE A 269 -23.41 -11.59 9.76
CA ILE A 269 -23.10 -11.48 8.34
C ILE A 269 -23.63 -12.75 7.66
N ASP A 270 -24.33 -12.59 6.53
CA ASP A 270 -24.65 -13.74 5.68
C ASP A 270 -23.41 -14.14 4.87
N TRP A 271 -22.52 -14.91 5.52
CA TRP A 271 -21.24 -15.34 4.94
C TRP A 271 -21.39 -16.14 3.66
N ARG A 272 -22.47 -16.91 3.50
CA ARG A 272 -22.74 -17.66 2.27
C ARG A 272 -23.01 -16.73 1.11
N THR A 273 -23.92 -15.77 1.31
CA THR A 273 -24.21 -14.75 0.30
C THR A 273 -22.97 -13.92 0.00
N PHE A 274 -22.24 -13.50 1.03
CA PHE A 274 -21.02 -12.72 0.87
C PHE A 274 -19.97 -13.45 0.00
N VAL A 275 -19.60 -14.69 0.36
CA VAL A 275 -18.57 -15.45 -0.35
C VAL A 275 -19.00 -15.82 -1.78
N MET A 276 -20.27 -16.13 -1.97
CA MET A 276 -20.83 -16.37 -3.31
C MET A 276 -20.73 -15.11 -4.19
N LEU A 277 -21.06 -13.94 -3.64
CA LEU A 277 -21.02 -12.68 -4.40
C LEU A 277 -19.59 -12.28 -4.78
N ILE A 278 -18.63 -12.36 -3.85
CA ILE A 278 -17.22 -12.04 -4.18
C ILE A 278 -16.65 -13.02 -5.22
N SER A 279 -17.05 -14.30 -5.20
CA SER A 279 -16.66 -15.27 -6.24
C SER A 279 -17.24 -14.88 -7.59
N ASN A 280 -18.52 -14.52 -7.62
CA ASN A 280 -19.20 -14.13 -8.86
C ASN A 280 -18.64 -12.84 -9.46
N TYR A 281 -18.22 -11.89 -8.62
CA TYR A 281 -17.69 -10.60 -9.09
C TYR A 281 -16.21 -10.65 -9.50
N SER A 282 -15.44 -11.59 -8.96
CA SER A 282 -14.02 -11.72 -9.28
C SER A 282 -13.73 -12.49 -10.57
N ASP A 283 -14.75 -13.04 -11.25
CA ASP A 283 -14.61 -14.02 -12.34
C ASP A 283 -13.68 -15.20 -11.97
N PHE A 284 -13.49 -15.43 -10.67
CA PHE A 284 -12.61 -16.46 -10.13
C PHE A 284 -13.46 -17.54 -9.49
N ASP A 285 -13.30 -18.78 -9.96
CA ASP A 285 -13.91 -19.95 -9.33
C ASP A 285 -13.16 -20.26 -8.03
N LEU A 286 -13.50 -19.51 -6.96
CA LEU A 286 -12.93 -19.71 -5.62
C LEU A 286 -13.14 -21.15 -5.15
N PHE A 287 -14.27 -21.74 -5.53
CA PHE A 287 -14.70 -23.03 -5.02
C PHE A 287 -13.88 -24.17 -5.62
N ASN A 288 -13.57 -24.14 -6.92
CA ASN A 288 -12.81 -25.18 -7.63
C ASN A 288 -13.26 -26.60 -7.21
N GLY A 289 -14.58 -26.83 -7.22
CA GLY A 289 -15.22 -28.09 -6.82
C GLY A 289 -15.44 -28.30 -5.31
N THR A 290 -15.01 -27.38 -4.44
CA THR A 290 -15.32 -27.40 -3.00
C THR A 290 -16.73 -26.86 -2.75
N GLN A 291 -17.47 -27.48 -1.84
CA GLN A 291 -18.79 -26.97 -1.46
C GLN A 291 -18.65 -25.62 -0.75
N LEU A 292 -19.59 -24.69 -1.00
CA LEU A 292 -19.56 -23.35 -0.40
C LEU A 292 -19.36 -23.39 1.12
N ASP A 293 -20.09 -24.27 1.81
CA ASP A 293 -20.01 -24.41 3.27
C ASP A 293 -18.67 -24.91 3.79
N ASP A 294 -17.92 -25.64 2.97
CA ASP A 294 -16.61 -26.18 3.30
C ASP A 294 -15.46 -25.25 2.89
N TYR A 295 -15.77 -24.15 2.20
CA TYR A 295 -14.75 -23.22 1.71
C TYR A 295 -14.05 -22.52 2.90
N PRO A 296 -12.70 -22.52 2.95
CA PRO A 296 -11.98 -21.95 4.07
C PRO A 296 -11.85 -20.42 3.98
N LEU A 297 -12.06 -19.78 5.11
CA LEU A 297 -11.84 -18.35 5.35
C LEU A 297 -10.77 -18.18 6.43
N LYS A 298 -9.95 -17.13 6.29
CA LYS A 298 -9.14 -16.62 7.40
C LYS A 298 -9.81 -15.39 7.96
N ILE A 299 -10.19 -15.42 9.24
CA ILE A 299 -10.91 -14.30 9.85
C ILE A 299 -10.02 -13.58 10.83
N VAL A 300 -9.55 -12.40 10.43
CA VAL A 300 -8.85 -11.47 11.31
C VAL A 300 -9.88 -10.86 12.26
N TYR A 301 -9.57 -10.86 13.56
CA TYR A 301 -10.43 -10.31 14.63
C TYR A 301 -11.84 -10.93 14.72
N PRO A 302 -11.98 -12.23 15.05
CA PRO A 302 -13.29 -12.89 15.22
C PRO A 302 -14.24 -12.14 16.18
N ASP A 303 -13.70 -11.49 17.20
CA ASP A 303 -14.52 -10.76 18.19
C ASP A 303 -15.12 -9.47 17.64
N LEU A 304 -14.49 -8.85 16.64
CA LEU A 304 -15.10 -7.74 15.90
C LEU A 304 -16.39 -8.19 15.24
N TRP A 305 -16.35 -9.30 14.51
CA TRP A 305 -17.49 -9.82 13.75
C TRP A 305 -18.64 -10.29 14.65
N LYS A 306 -18.33 -10.68 15.90
CA LYS A 306 -19.35 -10.95 16.92
C LYS A 306 -20.00 -9.68 17.46
N ALA A 307 -19.26 -8.57 17.52
CA ALA A 307 -19.72 -7.31 18.12
C ALA A 307 -20.39 -6.36 17.11
N LEU A 308 -19.98 -6.40 15.85
CA LEU A 308 -20.52 -5.58 14.75
C LEU A 308 -22.06 -5.62 14.66
N PRO A 309 -22.75 -6.77 14.80
CA PRO A 309 -24.20 -6.83 14.63
C PRO A 309 -24.92 -5.97 15.69
N ASN A 310 -24.42 -5.96 16.92
CA ASN A 310 -24.97 -5.12 17.98
C ASN A 310 -24.77 -3.63 17.69
N VAL A 311 -23.65 -3.23 17.06
CA VAL A 311 -23.45 -1.84 16.66
C VAL A 311 -24.43 -1.44 15.55
N LEU A 312 -24.64 -2.30 14.55
CA LEU A 312 -25.55 -2.05 13.44
C LEU A 312 -27.02 -2.02 13.90
N GLU A 313 -27.45 -2.97 14.72
CA GLU A 313 -28.83 -3.04 15.23
C GLU A 313 -29.24 -1.86 16.10
N ASN A 314 -28.27 -1.25 16.81
CA ASN A 314 -28.49 -0.08 17.65
C ASN A 314 -28.21 1.26 16.93
N THR A 315 -27.96 1.23 15.62
CA THR A 315 -27.73 2.43 14.81
C THR A 315 -28.89 2.64 13.85
N PRO A 316 -29.46 3.86 13.74
CA PRO A 316 -30.52 4.12 12.77
C PRO A 316 -30.10 3.79 11.33
N ASP A 317 -30.93 3.07 10.59
CA ASP A 317 -30.62 2.65 9.21
C ASP A 317 -30.28 3.84 8.29
N ALA A 318 -30.92 4.99 8.51
CA ALA A 318 -30.64 6.22 7.79
C ALA A 318 -29.20 6.71 8.00
N LEU A 319 -28.68 6.61 9.23
CA LEU A 319 -27.30 6.99 9.55
C LEU A 319 -26.30 6.02 8.91
N ILE A 320 -26.59 4.71 8.92
CA ILE A 320 -25.74 3.70 8.27
C ILE A 320 -25.66 3.94 6.76
N ARG A 321 -26.80 4.19 6.09
CA ARG A 321 -26.82 4.52 4.65
C ARG A 321 -26.04 5.80 4.36
N GLN A 322 -26.23 6.83 5.19
CA GLN A 322 -25.50 8.07 5.02
C GLN A 322 -24.00 7.88 5.22
N TYR A 323 -23.61 7.06 6.19
CA TYR A 323 -22.21 6.69 6.41
C TYR A 323 -21.62 5.98 5.20
N ILE A 324 -22.32 5.01 4.60
CA ILE A 324 -21.87 4.32 3.37
C ILE A 324 -21.64 5.32 2.24
N ARG A 325 -22.63 6.19 1.98
CA ARG A 325 -22.53 7.19 0.91
C ARG A 325 -21.34 8.11 1.16
N VAL A 326 -21.24 8.68 2.37
CA VAL A 326 -20.14 9.60 2.73
C VAL A 326 -18.79 8.91 2.64
N ARG A 327 -18.68 7.66 3.05
CA ARG A 327 -17.43 6.92 2.99
C ARG A 327 -17.01 6.54 1.57
N LEU A 328 -17.95 6.14 0.72
CA LEU A 328 -17.67 5.94 -0.71
C LEU A 328 -17.19 7.24 -1.34
N VAL A 329 -17.88 8.36 -1.09
CA VAL A 329 -17.44 9.67 -1.58
C VAL A 329 -16.07 10.01 -1.01
N ASN A 330 -15.81 9.79 0.27
CA ASN A 330 -14.52 10.08 0.88
C ASN A 330 -13.40 9.26 0.22
N ALA A 331 -13.59 7.96 0.00
CA ALA A 331 -12.63 7.09 -0.68
C ALA A 331 -12.31 7.57 -2.11
N VAL A 332 -13.34 7.95 -2.87
CA VAL A 332 -13.18 8.46 -4.25
C VAL A 332 -12.65 9.90 -4.28
N SER A 333 -13.01 10.73 -3.28
CA SER A 333 -12.66 12.14 -3.21
C SER A 333 -11.30 12.41 -2.60
N ALA A 334 -10.75 11.51 -1.77
CA ALA A 334 -9.38 11.56 -1.29
C ALA A 334 -8.38 11.57 -2.45
N LEU A 335 -8.78 11.03 -3.60
CA LEU A 335 -8.09 11.10 -4.87
C LEU A 335 -8.20 12.46 -5.58
N SER A 336 -9.02 13.39 -5.08
CA SER A 336 -9.41 14.65 -5.75
C SER A 336 -9.14 15.93 -4.95
N LEU A 337 -8.73 15.81 -3.69
CA LEU A 337 -8.46 16.96 -2.81
C LEU A 337 -7.09 17.59 -3.06
N LYS A 338 -6.23 16.96 -3.87
CA LYS A 338 -4.97 17.58 -4.32
C LYS A 338 -5.25 18.45 -5.55
N THR A 339 -4.50 19.54 -5.66
CA THR A 339 -4.74 20.58 -6.66
C THR A 339 -4.18 20.24 -8.06
N ASP A 340 -3.51 19.10 -8.21
CA ASP A 340 -2.85 18.70 -9.46
C ASP A 340 -3.43 17.37 -9.98
N PRO A 341 -4.46 17.43 -10.86
CA PRO A 341 -5.08 16.25 -11.47
C PRO A 341 -4.07 15.33 -12.16
N GLU A 342 -2.98 15.88 -12.71
CA GLU A 342 -1.97 15.09 -13.41
C GLU A 342 -1.15 14.24 -12.45
N SER A 343 -0.80 14.78 -11.29
CA SER A 343 -0.09 14.04 -10.23
C SER A 343 -0.95 12.92 -9.66
N ASP A 344 -2.24 13.19 -9.43
CA ASP A 344 -3.17 12.20 -8.89
C ASP A 344 -3.42 11.06 -9.88
N CYS A 345 -3.67 11.39 -11.15
CA CYS A 345 -3.82 10.38 -12.19
C CYS A 345 -2.54 9.57 -12.43
N LEU A 346 -1.37 10.16 -12.22
CA LEU A 346 -0.11 9.41 -12.27
C LEU A 346 0.03 8.44 -11.10
N SER A 347 -0.38 8.83 -9.89
CA SER A 347 -0.43 7.92 -8.73
C SER A 347 -1.37 6.75 -9.03
N MET A 348 -2.59 7.01 -9.51
CA MET A 348 -3.53 5.96 -9.88
C MET A 348 -2.99 5.01 -10.94
N VAL A 349 -2.27 5.53 -11.94
CA VAL A 349 -1.59 4.69 -12.94
C VAL A 349 -0.55 3.78 -12.30
N THR A 350 0.20 4.32 -11.33
CA THR A 350 1.24 3.56 -10.62
C THR A 350 0.63 2.41 -9.84
N ASP A 351 -0.50 2.66 -9.18
CA ASP A 351 -1.19 1.69 -8.33
C ASP A 351 -1.98 0.65 -9.15
N ALA A 352 -2.65 1.08 -10.22
CA ALA A 352 -3.45 0.20 -11.08
C ALA A 352 -2.59 -0.62 -12.07
N PHE A 353 -1.42 -0.10 -12.47
CA PHE A 353 -0.54 -0.75 -13.45
C PHE A 353 0.92 -0.83 -12.99
N PRO A 354 1.21 -1.37 -11.79
CA PRO A 354 2.55 -1.29 -11.20
C PRO A 354 3.62 -1.95 -12.07
N ILE A 355 3.30 -3.09 -12.69
CA ILE A 355 4.22 -3.82 -13.58
C ILE A 355 4.50 -3.02 -14.86
N VAL A 356 3.48 -2.41 -15.46
CA VAL A 356 3.62 -1.64 -16.71
C VAL A 356 4.34 -0.31 -16.42
N HIS A 357 4.04 0.31 -15.27
CA HIS A 357 4.74 1.49 -14.77
C HIS A 357 6.24 1.21 -14.60
N GLN A 358 6.60 0.11 -13.92
CA GLN A 358 8.00 -0.32 -13.78
C GLN A 358 8.66 -0.65 -15.12
N TYR A 359 7.93 -1.32 -16.04
CA TYR A 359 8.41 -1.59 -17.39
C TYR A 359 8.76 -0.28 -18.12
N LEU A 360 7.85 0.71 -18.10
CA LEU A 360 8.10 2.01 -18.70
C LEU A 360 9.34 2.66 -18.11
N TYR A 361 9.48 2.67 -16.78
CA TYR A 361 10.63 3.27 -16.09
C TYR A 361 11.94 2.64 -16.57
N ILE A 362 11.99 1.30 -16.57
CA ILE A 362 13.18 0.56 -16.99
C ILE A 362 13.49 0.83 -18.47
N THR A 363 12.48 0.84 -19.35
CA THR A 363 12.73 1.05 -20.79
C THR A 363 13.09 2.48 -21.16
N GLU A 364 12.61 3.48 -20.41
CA GLU A 364 12.98 4.87 -20.65
C GLU A 364 14.35 5.18 -20.02
N ARG A 365 14.67 4.59 -18.86
CA ARG A 365 15.96 4.78 -18.19
C ARG A 365 17.09 3.96 -18.80
N LEU A 366 16.79 2.76 -19.26
CA LEU A 366 17.73 1.78 -19.83
C LEU A 366 17.18 1.28 -21.17
N PRO A 367 17.28 2.09 -22.24
CA PRO A 367 16.59 1.83 -23.51
C PRO A 367 17.11 0.58 -24.22
N THR A 368 18.38 0.22 -24.03
CA THR A 368 18.96 -0.94 -24.71
C THR A 368 18.83 -2.23 -23.90
N VAL A 369 18.73 -3.36 -24.60
CA VAL A 369 18.79 -4.69 -23.97
C VAL A 369 20.11 -4.89 -23.23
N ALA A 370 21.21 -4.37 -23.79
CA ALA A 370 22.53 -4.47 -23.19
C ALA A 370 22.62 -3.76 -21.83
N ASP A 371 22.06 -2.56 -21.70
CA ASP A 371 22.05 -1.81 -20.43
C ASP A 371 21.22 -2.53 -19.37
N ARG A 372 20.06 -3.09 -19.75
CA ARG A 372 19.22 -3.89 -18.84
C ARG A 372 19.90 -5.18 -18.40
N GLN A 373 20.59 -5.87 -19.31
CA GLN A 373 21.38 -7.06 -19.00
C GLN A 373 22.56 -6.72 -18.09
N LYS A 374 23.24 -5.59 -18.32
CA LYS A 374 24.33 -5.11 -17.46
C LYS A 374 23.81 -4.83 -16.05
N LEU A 375 22.70 -4.10 -15.90
CA LEU A 375 22.09 -3.85 -14.59
C LEU A 375 21.72 -5.16 -13.90
N LYS A 376 21.01 -6.06 -14.59
CA LYS A 376 20.62 -7.35 -14.04
C LYS A 376 21.83 -8.16 -13.56
N SER A 377 22.91 -8.21 -14.34
CA SER A 377 24.14 -8.90 -13.97
C SER A 377 24.81 -8.29 -12.75
N SER A 378 24.92 -6.96 -12.69
CA SER A 378 25.50 -6.25 -11.55
C SER A 378 24.70 -6.46 -10.26
N VAL A 379 23.37 -6.35 -10.32
CA VAL A 379 22.48 -6.58 -9.16
C VAL A 379 22.53 -8.04 -8.71
N SER A 380 22.56 -8.99 -9.64
CA SER A 380 22.67 -10.42 -9.31
C SER A 380 23.97 -10.72 -8.58
N LYS A 381 25.11 -10.22 -9.08
CA LYS A 381 26.40 -10.37 -8.41
C LYS A 381 26.43 -9.75 -7.01
N LEU A 382 25.79 -8.59 -6.82
CA LEU A 382 25.66 -7.96 -5.51
C LEU A 382 24.84 -8.84 -4.56
N ALA A 383 23.70 -9.36 -5.02
CA ALA A 383 22.85 -10.27 -4.24
C ALA A 383 23.61 -11.56 -3.86
N ASP A 384 24.32 -12.17 -4.80
CA ASP A 384 25.14 -13.37 -4.56
C ASP A 384 26.21 -13.11 -3.49
N ASN A 385 26.89 -11.95 -3.56
CA ASN A 385 27.88 -11.55 -2.56
C ASN A 385 27.26 -11.34 -1.17
N ILE A 386 26.09 -10.71 -1.09
CA ILE A 386 25.37 -10.52 0.18
C ILE A 386 24.98 -11.89 0.76
N ILE A 387 24.40 -12.77 -0.05
CA ILE A 387 23.99 -14.12 0.37
C ILE A 387 25.21 -14.92 0.87
N ALA A 388 26.32 -14.88 0.15
CA ALA A 388 27.55 -15.57 0.54
C ALA A 388 28.10 -15.05 1.88
N ASN A 389 28.11 -13.73 2.07
CA ASN A 389 28.56 -13.12 3.32
C ASN A 389 27.66 -13.49 4.50
N VAL A 390 26.33 -13.46 4.32
CA VAL A 390 25.37 -13.87 5.35
C VAL A 390 25.57 -15.35 5.72
N LYS A 391 25.73 -16.24 4.73
CA LYS A 391 26.04 -17.66 4.98
C LYS A 391 27.33 -17.83 5.78
N SER A 392 28.40 -17.13 5.39
CA SER A 392 29.67 -17.18 6.13
C SER A 392 29.55 -16.68 7.56
N MET A 393 28.76 -15.62 7.81
CA MET A 393 28.46 -15.14 9.17
C MET A 393 27.71 -16.18 9.98
N MET A 394 26.68 -16.83 9.41
CA MET A 394 25.92 -17.89 10.07
C MET A 394 26.82 -19.08 10.42
N GLU A 395 27.70 -19.52 9.52
CA GLU A 395 28.66 -20.59 9.76
C GLU A 395 29.62 -20.27 10.93
N LYS A 396 30.11 -19.02 11.00
CA LYS A 396 30.96 -18.55 12.11
C LYS A 396 30.21 -18.51 13.44
N VAL A 397 28.96 -18.05 13.45
CA VAL A 397 28.12 -18.03 14.66
C VAL A 397 27.85 -19.46 15.14
N LEU A 398 27.47 -20.37 14.24
CA LEU A 398 27.19 -21.76 14.58
C LEU A 398 28.45 -22.47 15.09
N SER A 399 29.58 -22.35 14.39
CA SER A 399 30.85 -22.96 14.84
C SER A 399 31.32 -22.42 16.20
N GLY A 400 31.13 -21.12 16.47
CA GLY A 400 31.43 -20.53 17.79
C GLY A 400 30.53 -21.08 18.90
N LEU A 401 29.24 -21.26 18.63
CA LEU A 401 28.28 -21.85 19.58
C LEU A 401 28.59 -23.32 19.89
N PHE A 402 29.05 -24.09 18.91
CA PHE A 402 29.47 -25.48 19.14
C PHE A 402 30.76 -25.57 19.97
N CYS A 403 31.75 -24.70 19.74
CA CYS A 403 32.97 -24.64 20.56
C CYS A 403 32.73 -24.28 22.03
N GLN A 404 31.71 -23.48 22.34
CA GLN A 404 31.36 -23.16 23.74
C GLN A 404 30.64 -24.31 24.46
N ARG A 405 29.97 -25.19 23.72
CA ARG A 405 29.25 -26.34 24.31
C ARG A 405 30.21 -27.43 24.78
N ASP A 406 31.33 -27.61 24.09
CA ASP A 406 32.39 -28.57 24.45
C ASP A 406 33.28 -28.08 25.60
N LEU A 407 33.26 -26.79 25.95
CA LEU A 407 33.95 -26.22 27.12
C LEU A 407 33.08 -26.25 28.39
N ALA A 408 31.78 -26.53 28.25
CA ALA A 408 30.81 -26.59 29.35
C ALA A 408 30.45 -28.03 29.77
N GLN A 409 31.03 -29.04 29.13
CA GLN A 409 31.05 -30.45 29.55
C GLN A 409 32.43 -30.81 30.09
#